data_AF-A0A498FRU9-F1
#
_entry.id   AF-A0A498FRU9-F1
#
_cell.length_a   1.000
_cell.length_b   1.000
_cell.length_c   1.000
_cell.angle_alpha   90.00
_cell.angle_beta   90.00
_cell.angle_gamma   90.00
#
_symmetry.space_group_name_H-M   'P 1'
#
loop_
_entity.id
_entity.type
_entity.pdbx_description
1 polymer ?
#
loop_
_entity_poly.entity_id
_entity_poly.type
_entity_poly.pdbx_seq_one_letter_code
_entity_poly.pdbx_strand_id
1 'polypeptide(L)' 'MALLRRFEAMSFAAQLIAVAVVCDPIGFAAGYLLAPEFGVEPILGGVYGLVAASVPMSLLVLRESMSA' A
#
# COMPACT_ATOMS: atom_id res chain seq x y z
N MET A 1 -16.85 6.07 -8.29
CA MET A 1 -17.50 6.88 -7.24
C MET A 1 -18.08 6.07 -6.09
N ALA A 2 -18.88 5.02 -6.33
CA ALA A 2 -19.47 4.23 -5.23
C ALA A 2 -18.41 3.57 -4.30
N LEU A 3 -17.32 3.03 -4.87
CA LEU A 3 -16.24 2.41 -4.09
C LEU A 3 -15.55 3.40 -3.14
N LEU A 4 -15.17 4.58 -3.65
CA LEU A 4 -14.56 5.66 -2.87
C LEU A 4 -15.46 6.12 -1.73
N ARG A 5 -16.76 6.33 -1.99
CA ARG A 5 -17.72 6.69 -0.93
C ARG A 5 -17.84 5.61 0.14
N ARG A 6 -17.82 4.33 -0.26
CA ARG A 6 -17.86 3.21 0.70
C ARG A 6 -16.60 3.15 1.53
N PHE A 7 -15.43 3.43 0.94
CA PHE A 7 -14.16 3.51 1.66
C PHE A 7 -14.15 4.68 2.65
N GLU A 8 -14.58 5.87 2.24
CA GLU A 8 -14.68 7.05 3.11
C GLU A 8 -15.66 6.86 4.28
N ALA A 9 -16.69 6.03 4.11
CA ALA A 9 -17.65 5.72 5.17
C ALA A 9 -17.13 4.69 6.19
N MET A 10 -15.97 4.06 5.96
CA MET A 10 -15.36 3.12 6.90
C MET A 10 -14.70 3.85 8.07
N SER A 11 -14.57 3.18 9.22
CA SER A 11 -13.70 3.67 10.29
C SER A 11 -12.25 3.76 9.80
N PHE A 12 -11.47 4.67 10.39
CA PHE A 12 -10.07 4.86 10.00
C PHE A 12 -9.25 3.56 10.07
N ALA A 13 -9.44 2.75 11.12
CA ALA A 13 -8.79 1.44 11.24
C ALA A 13 -9.15 0.49 10.08
N ALA A 14 -10.42 0.47 9.64
CA ALA A 14 -10.84 -0.34 8.51
C ALA A 14 -10.29 0.20 7.18
N GLN A 15 -10.16 1.52 7.03
CA GLN A 15 -9.49 2.13 5.88
C GLN A 15 -8.01 1.71 5.80
N LEU A 16 -7.28 1.72 6.92
CA LEU A 16 -5.89 1.25 6.98
C LEU A 16 -5.76 -0.21 6.55
N ILE A 17 -6.61 -1.10 7.09
CA ILE A 17 -6.62 -2.52 6.73
C ILE A 17 -6.91 -2.70 5.24
N ALA A 18 -7.91 -1.98 4.72
CA ALA A 18 -8.26 -2.06 3.30
C ALA A 18 -7.10 -1.62 2.40
N VAL A 19 -6.37 -0.55 2.77
CA VAL A 19 -5.18 -0.12 2.04
C VAL A 19 -4.08 -1.19 2.11
N ALA A 20 -3.76 -1.73 3.30
CA ALA A 20 -2.73 -2.75 3.46
C ALA A 20 -3.00 -4.00 2.62
N VAL A 21 -4.23 -4.53 2.71
CA VAL A 21 -4.65 -5.77 2.01
C VAL A 21 -4.58 -5.62 0.49
N VAL A 22 -4.68 -4.41 -0.04
CA VAL A 22 -4.58 -4.16 -1.48
C VAL A 22 -3.15 -3.80 -1.87
N CYS A 23 -2.55 -2.80 -1.22
CA CYS A 23 -1.26 -2.26 -1.61
C CYS A 23 -0.10 -3.21 -1.30
N ASP A 24 -0.11 -3.93 -0.17
CA ASP A 24 1.05 -4.75 0.23
C ASP A 24 1.23 -5.97 -0.68
N PRO A 25 0.20 -6.77 -1.01
CA PRO A 25 0.38 -7.89 -1.94
C PRO A 25 0.79 -7.42 -3.34
N ILE A 26 0.22 -6.31 -3.81
CA ILE A 26 0.58 -5.73 -5.12
C ILE A 26 2.03 -5.23 -5.10
N GLY A 27 2.42 -4.50 -4.05
CA GLY A 27 3.77 -3.99 -3.87
C GLY A 27 4.80 -5.11 -3.83
N PHE A 28 4.56 -6.12 -2.98
CA PHE A 28 5.44 -7.28 -2.89
C PHE A 28 5.53 -8.03 -4.21
N ALA A 29 4.39 -8.35 -4.85
CA ALA A 29 4.38 -9.09 -6.11
C ALA A 29 5.07 -8.31 -7.24
N ALA A 30 4.80 -7.01 -7.37
CA ALA A 30 5.45 -6.16 -8.36
C ALA A 30 6.95 -6.08 -8.12
N GLY A 31 7.38 -5.84 -6.87
CA GLY A 31 8.79 -5.82 -6.52
C GLY A 31 9.49 -7.15 -6.75
N TYR A 32 8.86 -8.26 -6.38
CA TYR A 32 9.40 -9.61 -6.56
C TYR A 32 9.61 -9.95 -8.04
N LEU A 33 8.66 -9.58 -8.90
CA LEU A 33 8.69 -9.89 -10.32
C LEU A 33 9.59 -8.96 -11.13
N LEU A 34 9.66 -7.67 -10.77
CA LEU A 34 10.42 -6.66 -11.50
C LEU A 34 11.90 -6.58 -11.08
N ALA A 35 12.21 -6.83 -9.80
CA ALA A 35 13.58 -6.70 -9.29
C ALA A 35 14.66 -7.51 -10.01
N PRO A 36 14.39 -8.73 -10.51
CA PRO A 36 15.39 -9.50 -11.27
C PRO A 36 15.87 -8.81 -12.55
N GLU A 37 15.05 -7.96 -13.17
CA GLU A 37 15.43 -7.17 -14.34
C GLU A 37 16.53 -6.14 -14.02
N PHE A 38 16.74 -5.85 -12.73
CA PHE A 38 17.75 -4.93 -12.22
C PHE A 38 18.89 -5.65 -11.49
N GLY A 39 18.98 -6.98 -11.57
CA GLY A 39 20.02 -7.78 -10.91
C GLY A 39 19.85 -7.91 -9.39
N VAL A 40 18.66 -7.61 -8.87
CA VAL A 40 18.32 -7.73 -7.44
C VAL A 40 17.61 -9.07 -7.19
N GLU A 41 17.91 -9.72 -6.07
CA GLU A 41 17.22 -10.96 -5.69
C GLU A 41 15.70 -10.75 -5.54
N PRO A 42 14.85 -11.69 -6.02
CA PRO A 42 13.39 -11.53 -5.99
C PRO A 42 12.82 -11.20 -4.60
N ILE A 43 13.34 -11.84 -3.55
CA ILE A 43 12.86 -11.61 -2.19
C ILE A 43 13.18 -10.18 -1.71
N LEU A 44 14.37 -9.67 -2.04
CA LEU A 44 14.75 -8.28 -1.75
C LEU A 44 13.90 -7.30 -2.56
N GLY A 45 13.62 -7.64 -3.82
CA GLY A 45 12.66 -6.93 -4.67
C GLY A 45 11.30 -6.79 -4.02
N GLY A 46 10.74 -7.90 -3.51
CA GLY A 46 9.47 -7.89 -2.80
C GLY A 46 9.48 -7.01 -1.55
N VAL A 47 10.57 -7.03 -0.78
CA VAL A 47 10.75 -6.14 0.39
C VAL A 47 10.78 -4.67 -0.02
N TYR A 48 11.53 -4.30 -1.06
CA TYR A 48 11.52 -2.93 -1.58
C TYR A 48 10.14 -2.52 -2.10
N GLY A 49 9.43 -3.46 -2.74
CA GLY A 49 8.05 -3.29 -3.17
C GLY A 49 7.10 -2.99 -2.01
N LEU A 50 7.25 -3.66 -0.85
CA LEU A 50 6.48 -3.35 0.36
C LEU A 50 6.81 -1.95 0.91
N VAL A 51 8.08 -1.56 0.92
CA VAL A 51 8.48 -0.20 1.34
C VAL A 51 7.80 0.84 0.43
N ALA A 52 7.81 0.64 -0.88
CA ALA A 52 7.12 1.53 -1.81
C ALA A 52 5.58 1.53 -1.61
N ALA A 53 4.99 0.36 -1.37
CA ALA A 53 3.55 0.21 -1.12
C ALA A 53 3.08 0.81 0.22
N SER A 54 4.00 1.20 1.11
CA SER A 54 3.66 1.95 2.34
C SER A 54 3.28 3.42 2.07
N VAL A 55 3.54 3.95 0.87
CA VAL A 55 3.28 5.36 0.52
C VAL A 55 1.78 5.71 0.60
N PRO A 56 0.85 4.97 -0.04
CA PRO A 56 -0.59 5.22 0.11
C PRO A 56 -1.07 5.21 1.56
N MET A 57 -0.57 4.27 2.38
CA MET A 57 -0.91 4.22 3.80
C MET A 57 -0.40 5.46 4.54
N SER A 58 0.84 5.89 4.27
CA SER A 58 1.42 7.09 4.87
C SER A 58 0.62 8.35 4.52
N LEU A 59 0.16 8.47 3.28
CA LEU A 59 -0.71 9.57 2.85
C LEU A 59 -2.08 9.53 3.54
N LEU A 60 -2.66 8.34 3.73
CA LEU A 60 -3.91 8.16 4.45
C LEU A 60 -3.79 8.60 5.92
N VAL A 61 -2.71 8.21 6.59
CA VAL A 61 -2.41 8.63 7.97
C VAL A 61 -2.18 10.14 8.06
N LEU A 62 -1.41 10.71 7.13
CA LEU A 62 -1.18 12.15 7.06
C LEU A 62 -2.50 12.92 6.90
N ARG A 63 -3.37 12.47 5.98
CA ARG A 63 -4.70 13.07 5.79
C ARG A 63 -5.51 13.08 7.09
N GLU A 64 -5.57 11.95 7.79
CA GLU A 64 -6.30 11.83 9.05
C GLU A 64 -5.76 12.80 10.12
N SER A 65 -4.42 12.92 10.22
CA SER A 65 -3.78 13.84 11.17
C SER A 65 -4.04 15.32 10.91
N MET A 66 -4.43 15.69 9.68
CA MET A 66 -4.80 17.06 9.31
C MET A 66 -6.30 17.33 9.47
N SER A 67 -7.13 16.29 9.56
CA SER A 67 -8.59 16.40 9.75
C SER A 67 -9.04 16.23 11.20
N ALA A 68 -8.18 15.71 12.08
CA ALA A 68 -8.38 15.63 13.52
C ALA A 68 -8.01 16.93 14.23
#